data_AF-A0A5C7LNI3-F1
#
_entry.id   AF-A0A5C7LNI3-F1
#
_cell.length_a   1.000
_cell.length_b   1.000
_cell.length_c   1.000
_cell.angle_alpha   90.00
_cell.angle_beta   90.00
_cell.angle_gamma   90.00
#
_symmetry.space_group_name_H-M   'P 1'
#
loop_
_entity.id
_entity.type
_entity.pdbx_description
1 polymer ?
#
loop_
_entity_poly.entity_id
_entity_poly.type
_entity_poly.pdbx_seq_one_letter_code
_entity_poly.pdbx_strand_id
1 'polypeptide(L)'
;MNRNDEHDDKDAVYVQPNIEHELSKEKRQECRDILLEIRNFGVNQRQILFLIQLLAMELENRDVMQAITKTIGEHRKEVPLAPKIALPEGMEVSGKSVKKKLSKG
;
A
#
# COMPACT_ATOMS: atom_id res chain seq x y z
N MET A 1 32.97 42.83 -25.00
CA MET A 1 32.87 41.37 -24.80
C MET A 1 32.05 41.17 -23.54
N ASN A 2 30.74 40.91 -23.68
CA ASN A 2 29.84 40.68 -22.55
C ASN A 2 29.64 39.16 -22.46
N ARG A 3 30.29 38.50 -21.50
CA ARG A 3 29.98 37.10 -21.16
C ARG A 3 28.88 37.14 -20.11
N ASN A 4 27.67 36.79 -20.52
CA ASN A 4 26.64 36.39 -19.58
C ASN A 4 27.03 34.98 -19.13
N ASP A 5 27.46 34.85 -17.89
CA ASP A 5 27.66 33.54 -17.27
C ASP A 5 26.27 32.91 -17.05
N GLU A 6 25.94 31.94 -17.90
CA GLU A 6 24.84 31.01 -17.69
C GLU A 6 25.21 30.13 -16.49
N HIS A 7 24.63 30.46 -15.32
CA HIS A 7 24.62 29.55 -14.19
C HIS A 7 23.73 28.34 -14.56
N ASP A 8 24.41 27.27 -14.95
CA ASP A 8 23.86 25.93 -15.20
C ASP A 8 23.49 25.32 -13.84
N ASP A 9 22.26 25.60 -13.37
CA ASP A 9 21.65 25.00 -12.17
C ASP A 9 21.39 23.50 -12.44
N LYS A 10 22.46 22.69 -12.41
CA LYS A 10 22.43 21.24 -12.68
C LYS A 10 21.81 20.37 -11.59
N ASP A 11 21.32 20.97 -10.51
CA ASP A 11 20.78 20.24 -9.34
C ASP A 11 19.33 20.65 -8.99
N ALA A 12 18.57 21.17 -9.94
CA ALA A 12 17.13 21.37 -9.74
C ALA A 12 16.39 20.02 -9.76
N VAL A 13 16.14 19.47 -8.56
CA VAL A 13 15.20 18.34 -8.38
C VAL A 13 13.79 18.87 -8.61
N TYR A 14 13.32 18.81 -9.84
CA TYR A 14 11.93 19.11 -10.16
C TYR A 14 11.04 18.03 -9.53
N VAL A 15 10.23 18.41 -8.54
CA VAL A 15 9.12 17.59 -8.08
C VAL A 15 8.17 17.47 -9.26
N GLN A 16 8.15 16.30 -9.92
CA GLN A 16 7.19 16.04 -10.98
C GLN A 16 5.80 16.29 -10.38
N PRO A 17 5.00 17.21 -10.94
CA PRO A 17 3.66 17.42 -10.45
C PRO A 17 2.94 16.08 -10.54
N ASN A 18 2.44 15.62 -9.40
CA ASN A 18 1.60 14.45 -9.28
C ASN A 18 0.64 14.38 -10.48
N ILE A 19 0.78 13.37 -11.34
CA ILE A 19 -0.05 13.21 -12.54
C ILE A 19 -1.54 13.18 -12.21
N GLU A 20 -1.90 12.93 -10.95
CA GLU A 20 -3.27 13.05 -10.45
C GLU A 20 -3.82 14.48 -10.56
N HIS A 21 -3.00 15.51 -10.76
CA HIS A 21 -3.45 16.87 -11.09
C HIS A 21 -4.08 16.98 -12.49
N GLU A 22 -3.88 15.97 -13.35
CA GLU A 22 -4.62 15.83 -14.61
C GLU A 22 -6.11 15.53 -14.37
N LEU A 23 -6.46 14.97 -13.20
CA LEU A 23 -7.86 14.82 -12.79
C LEU A 23 -8.41 16.14 -12.25
N SER A 24 -9.65 16.44 -12.64
CA SER A 24 -10.38 17.56 -12.05
C SER A 24 -10.45 17.45 -10.53
N LYS A 25 -10.58 18.60 -9.84
CA LYS A 25 -10.70 18.63 -8.37
C LYS A 25 -11.87 17.76 -7.88
N GLU A 26 -12.98 17.77 -8.61
CA GLU A 26 -14.17 16.98 -8.31
C GLU A 26 -13.89 15.47 -8.40
N LYS A 27 -13.24 15.01 -9.48
CA LYS A 27 -12.88 13.60 -9.64
C LYS A 27 -11.92 13.11 -8.56
N ARG A 28 -10.96 13.94 -8.16
CA ARG A 28 -10.09 13.62 -7.02
C ARG A 28 -10.85 13.52 -5.71
N GLN A 29 -11.87 14.35 -5.51
CA GLN A 29 -12.72 14.29 -4.33
C GLN A 29 -13.58 13.01 -4.33
N GLU A 30 -14.19 12.65 -5.46
CA GLU A 30 -14.94 11.40 -5.62
C GLU A 30 -14.09 10.17 -5.22
N CYS A 31 -12.83 10.10 -5.66
CA CYS A 31 -11.92 9.01 -5.25
C CYS A 31 -11.70 8.95 -3.74
N ARG A 32 -11.61 10.11 -3.06
CA ARG A 32 -11.45 10.18 -1.59
C ARG A 32 -12.72 9.75 -0.88
N ASP A 33 -13.88 10.11 -1.41
CA ASP A 33 -15.18 9.74 -0.85
C ASP A 33 -15.42 8.23 -0.97
N ILE A 34 -15.05 7.63 -2.10
CA ILE A 34 -15.05 6.16 -2.27
C ILE A 34 -14.14 5.48 -1.24
N LEU A 35 -12.92 5.99 -1.05
CA LEU A 35 -11.99 5.45 -0.06
C LEU A 35 -12.55 5.57 1.37
N LEU A 36 -13.23 6.68 1.68
CA LEU A 36 -13.89 6.87 2.96
C LEU A 36 -14.97 5.81 3.18
N GLU A 37 -15.78 5.53 2.17
CA GLU A 37 -16.82 4.51 2.25
C GLU A 37 -16.23 3.10 2.40
N ILE A 38 -15.16 2.78 1.66
CA ILE A 38 -14.41 1.53 1.84
C ILE A 38 -13.95 1.36 3.30
N ARG A 39 -13.46 2.44 3.92
CA ARG A 39 -13.04 2.42 5.33
C ARG A 39 -14.22 2.26 6.29
N ASN A 40 -15.38 2.83 5.97
CA ASN A 40 -16.59 2.69 6.79
C ASN A 40 -17.07 1.23 6.87
N PHE A 41 -16.80 0.39 5.88
CA PHE A 41 -17.04 -1.06 5.95
C PHE A 41 -16.15 -1.79 6.97
N GLY A 42 -15.16 -1.14 7.58
CA GLY A 42 -14.29 -1.75 8.58
C GLY A 42 -13.24 -2.69 8.00
N VAL A 43 -12.79 -2.43 6.77
CA VAL A 43 -11.78 -3.27 6.10
C VAL A 43 -10.42 -3.19 6.82
N ASN A 44 -9.80 -4.35 7.04
CA ASN A 44 -8.45 -4.45 7.56
C ASN A 44 -7.38 -4.32 6.46
N GLN A 45 -6.10 -4.22 6.84
CA GLN A 45 -5.00 -4.00 5.88
C GLN A 45 -4.90 -5.10 4.81
N ARG A 46 -5.21 -6.36 5.13
CA ARG A 46 -5.23 -7.46 4.15
C ARG A 46 -6.36 -7.32 3.15
N GLN A 47 -7.54 -6.91 3.62
CA GLN A 47 -8.68 -6.63 2.75
C GLN A 47 -8.39 -5.43 1.84
N ILE A 48 -7.73 -4.39 2.36
CA ILE A 48 -7.29 -3.24 1.55
C ILE A 48 -6.34 -3.69 0.44
N LEU A 49 -5.32 -4.50 0.74
CA LEU A 49 -4.43 -5.03 -0.30
C LEU A 49 -5.18 -5.84 -1.36
N PHE A 50 -6.17 -6.63 -0.95
CA PHE A 50 -6.99 -7.37 -1.90
C PHE A 50 -7.88 -6.45 -2.75
N LEU A 51 -8.44 -5.38 -2.17
CA LEU A 51 -9.18 -4.37 -2.93
C LEU A 51 -8.30 -3.65 -3.95
N ILE A 52 -7.06 -3.30 -3.60
CA ILE A 52 -6.10 -2.72 -4.55
C ILE A 52 -5.82 -3.70 -5.69
N GLN A 53 -5.68 -5.00 -5.40
CA GLN A 53 -5.51 -6.04 -6.41
C GLN A 53 -6.71 -6.12 -7.36
N LEU A 54 -7.94 -6.03 -6.84
CA LEU A 54 -9.16 -6.01 -7.66
C LEU A 54 -9.20 -4.77 -8.56
N LEU A 55 -8.97 -3.59 -7.99
CA LEU A 55 -8.93 -2.33 -8.75
C LEU A 55 -7.84 -2.33 -9.83
N ALA A 56 -6.68 -2.93 -9.55
CA ALA A 56 -5.60 -3.05 -10.53
C ALA A 56 -6.00 -3.90 -11.74
N MET A 57 -6.82 -4.94 -11.55
CA MET A 57 -7.30 -5.80 -12.64
C MET A 57 -8.28 -5.09 -13.59
N GLU A 58 -8.90 -3.99 -13.15
CA GLU A 58 -9.77 -3.15 -13.99
C GLU A 58 -8.98 -2.20 -14.90
N LEU A 59 -7.65 -2.10 -14.74
CA LEU A 59 -6.81 -1.23 -15.58
C LEU A 59 -6.63 -1.84 -16.98
N GLU A 60 -6.98 -1.06 -18.00
CA GLU A 60 -6.78 -1.43 -19.41
C GLU A 60 -5.30 -1.47 -19.81
N ASN A 61 -4.46 -0.66 -19.15
CA ASN A 61 -3.02 -0.69 -19.36
C ASN A 61 -2.44 -1.96 -18.72
N ARG A 62 -2.16 -2.95 -19.56
CA ARG A 62 -1.63 -4.26 -19.15
C ARG A 62 -0.34 -4.17 -18.36
N ASP A 63 0.60 -3.31 -18.76
CA ASP A 63 1.92 -3.23 -18.13
C ASP A 63 1.80 -2.67 -16.71
N VAL A 64 0.97 -1.65 -16.52
CA VAL A 64 0.67 -1.06 -15.21
C VAL A 64 -0.08 -2.06 -14.33
N MET A 65 -1.12 -2.72 -14.87
CA MET A 65 -1.86 -3.76 -14.15
C MET A 65 -0.94 -4.87 -13.64
N GLN A 66 -0.04 -5.36 -14.50
CA GLN A 66 0.92 -6.41 -14.14
C GLN A 66 1.92 -5.94 -13.08
N ALA A 67 2.45 -4.73 -13.20
CA ALA A 67 3.39 -4.16 -12.24
C ALA A 67 2.78 -4.03 -10.83
N ILE A 68 1.55 -3.52 -10.74
CA ILE A 68 0.84 -3.37 -9.46
C ILE A 68 0.53 -4.76 -8.86
N THR A 69 -0.03 -5.66 -9.67
CA THR A 69 -0.39 -7.02 -9.24
C THR A 69 0.82 -7.80 -8.72
N LYS A 70 1.96 -7.69 -9.41
CA LYS A 70 3.22 -8.32 -8.99
C LYS A 70 3.67 -7.78 -7.63
N THR A 71 3.68 -6.47 -7.46
CA THR A 71 4.09 -5.79 -6.21
C THR A 71 3.22 -6.25 -5.03
N ILE A 72 1.90 -6.31 -5.22
CA ILE A 72 1.00 -6.84 -4.18
C ILE A 72 1.31 -8.30 -3.88
N GLY A 73 1.59 -9.10 -4.92
CA GLY A 73 1.91 -10.50 -4.77
C GLY A 73 3.16 -10.78 -3.93
N GLU A 74 4.17 -9.92 -4.05
CA GLU A 74 5.44 -9.98 -3.31
C GLU A 74 5.23 -9.60 -1.83
N HIS A 75 4.46 -8.55 -1.54
CA HIS A 75 4.37 -7.98 -0.19
C HIS A 75 3.17 -8.44 0.64
N ARG A 76 2.13 -9.07 0.06
CA ARG A 76 0.89 -9.42 0.79
C ARG A 76 1.07 -10.31 2.03
N LYS A 77 2.19 -11.02 2.13
CA LYS A 77 2.51 -11.88 3.29
C LYS A 77 3.06 -11.08 4.47
N GLU A 78 3.66 -9.93 4.21
CA GLU A 78 4.27 -9.04 5.20
C GLU A 78 3.20 -8.26 5.97
N VAL A 79 2.01 -8.11 5.39
CA VAL A 79 0.87 -7.46 6.03
C VAL A 79 0.20 -8.40 7.05
N PRO A 80 0.17 -8.02 8.34
CA PRO A 80 -0.41 -8.85 9.39
C PRO A 80 -1.93 -8.98 9.24
N LEU A 81 -2.47 -10.13 9.66
CA LEU A 81 -3.90 -10.48 9.54
C LEU A 81 -4.79 -9.74 10.56
N ALA A 82 -4.22 -9.29 11.67
CA ALA A 82 -4.90 -8.55 12.74
C ALA A 82 -3.82 -7.86 13.61
N PRO A 83 -4.18 -6.86 14.43
CA PRO A 83 -3.33 -6.43 15.53
C PRO A 83 -2.97 -7.67 16.36
N LYS A 84 -1.68 -7.83 16.70
CA LYS A 84 -1.28 -8.84 17.68
C LYS A 84 -1.91 -8.44 19.01
N ILE A 85 -3.08 -9.00 19.32
CA ILE A 85 -3.63 -8.89 20.67
C ILE A 85 -2.63 -9.61 21.57
N ALA A 86 -2.00 -8.87 22.49
CA ALA A 86 -1.22 -9.49 23.55
C ALA A 86 -2.22 -10.33 24.37
N LEU A 87 -2.13 -11.65 24.24
CA LEU A 87 -2.89 -12.55 25.10
C LEU A 87 -2.35 -12.36 26.52
N PRO A 88 -3.20 -12.13 27.53
CA PRO A 88 -2.75 -12.18 28.92
C PRO A 88 -2.16 -13.57 29.21
N GLU A 89 -1.16 -13.62 30.08
CA GLU A 89 -0.58 -14.90 30.52
C GLU A 89 -1.70 -15.83 31.00
N GLY A 90 -1.82 -17.00 30.37
CA GLY A 90 -2.81 -18.04 30.73
C GLY A 90 -4.00 -18.21 29.79
N MET A 91 -4.11 -17.47 28.68
CA MET A 91 -5.20 -17.68 27.71
C MET A 91 -4.86 -18.77 26.67
N GLU A 92 -5.51 -19.93 26.76
CA GLU A 92 -5.41 -21.01 25.77
C GLU A 92 -6.29 -20.70 24.55
N VAL A 93 -5.67 -20.55 23.37
CA VAL A 93 -6.42 -20.45 22.10
C VAL A 93 -6.65 -21.84 21.52
N SER A 94 -7.92 -22.22 21.42
CA SER A 94 -8.33 -23.48 20.78
C SER A 94 -7.82 -23.54 19.34
N GLY A 95 -6.93 -24.49 19.04
CA GLY A 95 -6.76 -24.98 17.66
C GLY A 95 -5.35 -25.02 17.06
N LYS A 96 -4.27 -24.66 17.74
CA LYS A 96 -2.90 -24.95 17.22
C LYS A 96 -1.94 -25.37 18.33
N SER A 97 -1.67 -26.67 18.40
CA SER A 97 -0.60 -27.23 19.23
C SER A 97 0.75 -26.66 18.82
N VAL A 98 1.23 -25.63 19.52
CA VAL A 98 2.63 -25.23 19.46
C VAL A 98 3.40 -26.22 20.34
N LYS A 99 4.00 -27.24 19.73
CA LYS A 99 4.91 -28.15 20.44
C LYS A 99 6.16 -27.36 20.86
N LYS A 100 6.25 -27.01 22.14
CA LYS A 100 7.45 -26.46 22.76
C LYS A 100 8.55 -27.54 22.70
N LYS A 101 9.57 -27.34 21.85
CA LYS A 101 10.81 -28.13 21.95
C LYS A 101 11.48 -27.75 23.28
N LEU A 102 11.46 -28.67 24.25
CA LEU A 102 12.35 -28.58 25.40
C LEU A 102 13.78 -28.79 24.91
N SER A 103 14.60 -27.74 24.99
CA SER A 103 16.05 -27.89 25.09
C SER A 103 16.34 -28.47 26.48
N LYS A 104 16.94 -29.66 26.52
CA LYS A 104 17.56 -30.22 27.72
C LYS A 104 19.04 -29.90 27.67
N GLY A 105 19.56 -29.41 28.79
CA GLY A 105 20.94 -29.58 29.26
C GLY A 105 21.98 -28.76 28.53
#